data_AF-A0A7M7SUU2-F1
#
_entry.id   AF-A0A7M7SUU2-F1
#
_cell.length_a   1.000
_cell.length_b   1.000
_cell.length_c   1.000
_cell.angle_alpha   90.00
_cell.angle_beta   90.00
_cell.angle_gamma   90.00
#
_symmetry.space_group_name_H-M   'P 1'
#
loop_
_entity.id
_entity.type
_entity.pdbx_description
1 polymer ?
#
loop_
_entity_poly.entity_id
_entity_poly.type
_entity_poly.pdbx_seq_one_letter_code
_entity_poly.pdbx_strand_id
1 'polypeptide(L)'
;MARQLGVITLFLATFLYLIIISSPMRPASSHRRLRRRGIKDGDYMISHWGVWGPWSTCSRSCGGGVAEQTRHCLRRRMGTMVLTGANQCVGLYKQYKLCNAKPCPEESTDFRTEQCEKYNHEPFMGNMYQWETFIKSSAPCELNCRAKGHRFYVKLAEKVVDGTTCGIVSDSAICVDGMCKVRLDTLKACEFHKRKLHLRN
;
A
#
# COMPACT_ATOMS: atom_id res chain seq x y z
N MET A 1 23.23 8.48 75.50
CA MET A 1 24.25 8.23 74.45
C MET A 1 23.96 9.01 73.15
N ALA A 2 23.57 10.29 73.21
CA ALA A 2 23.17 11.06 72.01
C ALA A 2 24.08 12.26 71.68
N ARG A 3 25.10 12.54 72.51
CA ARG A 3 26.02 13.68 72.30
C ARG A 3 27.29 13.35 71.50
N GLN A 4 27.61 12.07 71.28
CA GLN A 4 28.81 11.65 70.53
C GLN A 4 28.58 11.52 69.01
N LEU A 5 27.35 11.32 68.55
CA LEU A 5 27.04 11.13 67.11
C LEU A 5 27.10 12.44 66.30
N GLY A 6 26.73 13.58 66.90
CA GLY A 6 26.72 14.88 66.19
C GLY A 6 28.12 15.44 65.90
N VAL A 7 29.10 15.12 66.74
CA VAL A 7 30.49 15.57 66.58
C VAL A 7 31.16 14.86 65.39
N ILE A 8 30.91 13.55 65.24
CA ILE A 8 31.46 12.74 64.15
C ILE A 8 30.92 13.21 62.79
N THR A 9 29.64 13.55 62.70
CA THR A 9 29.04 14.05 61.44
C THR A 9 29.59 15.41 61.02
N LEU A 10 29.91 16.29 61.97
CA LEU A 10 30.54 17.60 61.68
C LEU A 10 31.97 17.44 61.18
N PHE A 11 32.77 16.55 61.80
CA PHE A 11 34.14 16.27 61.34
C PHE A 11 34.17 15.65 59.94
N LEU A 12 33.28 14.70 59.65
CA LEU A 12 33.17 14.08 58.33
C LEU A 12 32.76 15.10 57.24
N ALA A 13 31.84 16.02 57.57
CA ALA A 13 31.41 17.06 56.64
C ALA A 13 32.54 18.07 56.35
N THR A 14 33.31 18.48 57.38
CA THR A 14 34.46 19.39 57.18
C THR A 14 35.60 18.73 56.43
N PHE A 15 35.83 17.43 56.64
CA PHE A 15 36.88 16.69 55.95
C PHE A 15 36.53 16.49 54.47
N LEU A 16 35.27 16.19 54.14
CA LEU A 16 34.78 16.14 52.77
C LEU A 16 34.86 17.51 52.07
N TYR A 17 34.55 18.60 52.79
CA TYR A 17 34.64 19.95 52.24
C TYR A 17 36.10 20.34 51.93
N LEU A 18 37.05 19.97 52.79
CA LEU A 18 38.48 20.22 52.55
C LEU A 18 39.04 19.42 51.36
N ILE A 19 38.58 18.17 51.15
CA ILE A 19 38.98 17.34 49.99
C ILE A 19 38.52 17.96 48.66
N ILE A 20 37.35 18.61 48.63
CA ILE A 20 36.83 19.28 47.43
C ILE A 20 37.68 20.52 47.08
N ILE A 21 38.15 21.29 48.09
CA ILE A 21 38.94 22.51 47.86
C ILE A 21 40.41 22.20 47.52
N SER A 22 40.98 21.11 48.07
CA SER A 22 42.38 20.75 47.81
C SER A 22 42.59 19.97 46.50
N SER A 23 41.52 19.66 45.75
CA SER A 23 41.64 18.96 44.48
C SER A 23 42.09 19.94 43.38
N PRO A 24 43.32 19.82 42.84
CA PRO A 24 43.80 20.74 41.82
C PRO A 24 42.96 20.58 40.54
N MET A 25 42.35 21.69 40.10
CA MET A 25 41.69 21.77 38.79
C MET A 25 42.73 21.45 37.71
N ARG A 26 42.59 20.27 37.07
CA ARG A 26 43.44 19.92 35.93
C ARG A 26 43.15 20.90 34.79
N PRO A 27 44.17 21.53 34.19
CA PRO A 27 43.94 22.40 33.05
C PRO A 27 43.38 21.56 31.89
N ALA A 28 42.18 21.93 31.43
CA ALA A 28 41.56 21.33 30.26
C ALA A 28 42.27 21.83 28.99
N SER A 29 43.48 21.33 28.73
CA SER A 29 44.22 21.63 27.51
C SER A 29 44.56 20.35 26.75
N SER A 30 43.58 19.90 25.99
CA SER A 30 43.84 19.17 24.75
C SER A 30 42.74 19.55 23.79
N HIS A 31 42.96 20.62 23.01
CA HIS A 31 42.29 20.78 21.73
C HIS A 31 42.69 19.59 20.85
N ARG A 32 42.00 18.47 21.04
CA ARG A 32 42.02 17.37 20.10
C ARG A 32 41.35 17.97 18.87
N ARG A 33 42.15 18.31 17.85
CA ARG A 33 41.64 18.68 16.54
C ARG A 33 40.69 17.55 16.15
N LEU A 34 39.38 17.79 16.26
CA LEU A 34 38.39 17.02 15.54
C LEU A 34 38.82 17.20 14.10
N ARG A 35 39.53 16.21 13.58
CA ARG A 35 39.81 16.09 12.16
C ARG A 35 38.42 16.10 11.56
N ARG A 36 37.98 17.24 11.02
CA ARG A 36 36.76 17.32 10.23
C ARG A 36 36.96 16.23 9.19
N ARG A 37 36.30 15.09 9.36
CA ARG A 37 36.08 14.19 8.24
C ARG A 37 35.31 15.08 7.30
N GLY A 38 36.01 15.63 6.31
CA GLY A 38 35.36 16.25 5.18
C GLY A 38 34.31 15.25 4.75
N ILE A 39 33.06 15.67 4.78
CA ILE A 39 31.97 14.93 4.15
C ILE A 39 32.47 14.76 2.72
N LYS A 40 32.89 13.54 2.36
CA LYS A 40 33.20 13.24 0.97
C LYS A 40 31.86 13.40 0.26
N ASP A 41 31.75 14.39 -0.62
CA ASP A 41 30.58 14.65 -1.50
C ASP A 41 30.37 13.49 -2.49
N GLY A 42 30.17 12.28 -1.98
CA GLY A 42 30.29 11.07 -2.78
C GLY A 42 29.41 9.90 -2.39
N ASP A 43 28.38 10.14 -1.57
CA ASP A 43 27.38 9.11 -1.32
C ASP A 43 25.95 9.64 -1.17
N TYR A 44 25.65 10.82 -1.75
CA TYR A 44 24.27 11.27 -1.85
C TYR A 44 23.59 10.58 -3.05
N MET A 45 22.92 9.47 -2.74
CA MET A 45 22.05 8.75 -3.67
C MET A 45 20.71 9.47 -3.76
N ILE A 46 20.42 10.09 -4.91
CA ILE A 46 19.11 10.70 -5.16
C ILE A 46 18.24 9.67 -5.87
N SER A 47 17.12 9.31 -5.24
CA SER A 47 16.09 8.50 -5.84
C SER A 47 14.97 9.40 -6.38
N HIS A 48 14.57 9.18 -7.62
CA HIS A 48 13.43 9.87 -8.22
C HIS A 48 12.65 8.92 -9.13
N TRP A 49 11.39 9.25 -9.37
CA TRP A 49 10.59 8.49 -10.31
C TRP A 49 11.07 8.71 -11.75
N GLY A 50 11.11 7.63 -12.53
CA GLY A 50 11.18 7.72 -13.98
C GLY A 50 9.85 8.18 -14.59
N VAL A 51 9.87 8.34 -15.91
CA VAL A 51 8.66 8.62 -16.68
C VAL A 51 7.70 7.44 -16.54
N TRP A 52 6.40 7.74 -16.54
CA TRP A 52 5.39 6.71 -16.63
C TRP A 52 5.51 5.93 -17.94
N GLY A 53 5.43 4.61 -17.84
CA GLY A 53 5.25 3.75 -19.01
C GLY A 53 3.91 3.98 -19.68
N PRO A 54 3.70 3.38 -20.86
CA PRO A 54 2.40 3.43 -21.53
C PRO A 54 1.33 2.73 -20.68
N TRP A 55 0.08 3.11 -20.93
CA TRP A 55 -1.07 2.37 -20.39
C TRP A 55 -1.14 0.96 -20.98
N SER A 56 -1.50 -0.01 -20.14
CA SER A 56 -1.86 -1.36 -20.57
C SER A 56 -3.09 -1.34 -21.47
N THR A 57 -3.34 -2.46 -22.13
CA THR A 57 -4.65 -2.74 -22.70
C THR A 57 -5.71 -2.70 -21.59
N CYS A 58 -6.91 -2.27 -21.95
CA CYS A 58 -8.03 -2.26 -21.02
C CYS A 58 -8.40 -3.71 -20.67
N SER A 59 -8.63 -4.00 -19.40
CA SER A 59 -9.01 -5.34 -18.93
C SER A 59 -10.34 -5.85 -19.50
N ARG A 60 -11.21 -4.94 -19.96
CA ARG A 60 -12.52 -5.24 -20.56
C ARG A 60 -12.71 -4.45 -21.83
N SER A 61 -13.46 -5.00 -22.78
CA SER A 61 -13.85 -4.33 -24.03
C SER A 61 -15.15 -3.50 -23.90
N CYS A 62 -15.93 -3.73 -22.85
CA CYS A 62 -17.20 -3.06 -22.52
C CYS A 62 -17.46 -3.08 -21.00
N GLY A 63 -18.52 -2.41 -20.55
CA GLY A 63 -19.01 -2.41 -19.16
C GLY A 63 -18.14 -1.64 -18.16
N GLY A 64 -17.06 -1.01 -18.63
CA GLY A 64 -16.04 -0.38 -17.80
C GLY A 64 -15.01 -1.40 -17.32
N GLY A 65 -13.81 -1.32 -17.90
CA GLY A 65 -12.60 -2.03 -17.45
C GLY A 65 -11.59 -1.09 -16.81
N VAL A 66 -10.40 -1.63 -16.55
CA VAL A 66 -9.28 -0.93 -15.93
C VAL A 66 -8.05 -1.07 -16.81
N ALA A 67 -7.35 0.05 -17.00
CA ALA A 67 -6.02 0.06 -17.57
C ALA A 67 -5.02 0.50 -16.50
N GLU A 68 -3.84 -0.11 -16.51
CA GLU A 68 -2.76 0.11 -15.55
C GLU A 68 -1.58 0.76 -16.27
N GLN A 69 -0.82 1.60 -15.56
CA GLN A 69 0.53 1.95 -15.98
C GLN A 69 1.47 1.99 -14.79
N THR A 70 2.75 1.73 -15.04
CA THR A 70 3.79 1.65 -14.03
C THR A 70 4.94 2.60 -14.35
N ARG A 71 5.74 2.93 -13.34
CA ARG A 71 6.98 3.67 -13.49
C ARG A 71 8.05 3.08 -12.58
N HIS A 72 9.30 3.19 -13.00
CA HIS A 72 10.43 2.67 -12.23
C HIS A 72 11.04 3.74 -11.34
N CYS A 73 11.59 3.32 -10.19
CA CYS A 73 12.38 4.19 -9.33
C CYS A 73 13.82 4.23 -9.86
N LEU A 74 14.28 5.43 -10.22
CA LEU A 74 15.61 5.67 -10.74
C LEU A 74 16.49 6.20 -9.62
N ARG A 75 17.68 5.64 -9.46
CA ARG A 75 18.67 6.12 -8.49
C ARG A 75 19.87 6.69 -9.21
N ARG A 76 20.31 7.89 -8.81
CA ARG A 76 21.50 8.56 -9.35
C ARG A 76 22.62 8.62 -8.31
N ARG A 77 23.79 8.07 -8.65
CA ARG A 77 25.06 8.28 -7.95
C ARG A 77 26.06 8.93 -8.90
N MET A 78 26.61 10.09 -8.57
CA MET A 78 27.71 10.73 -9.33
C MET A 78 27.57 10.60 -10.87
N GLY A 79 26.42 10.97 -11.43
CA GLY A 79 26.20 10.95 -12.90
C GLY A 79 25.84 9.59 -13.50
N THR A 80 25.83 8.49 -12.74
CA THR A 80 25.34 7.18 -13.20
C THR A 80 23.91 6.93 -12.74
N MET A 81 23.03 6.54 -13.67
CA MET A 81 21.63 6.21 -13.42
C MET A 81 21.46 4.69 -13.38
N VAL A 82 20.93 4.17 -12.27
CA VAL A 82 20.68 2.74 -12.09
C VAL A 82 19.18 2.54 -11.82
N LEU A 83 18.58 1.57 -12.51
CA LEU A 83 17.21 1.13 -12.23
C LEU A 83 17.19 0.43 -10.88
N THR A 84 16.29 0.86 -9.99
CA THR A 84 16.11 0.28 -8.66
C THR A 84 14.65 -0.13 -8.44
N GLY A 85 14.42 -1.02 -7.48
CA GLY A 85 13.06 -1.38 -7.07
C GLY A 85 12.27 -0.18 -6.54
N ALA A 86 10.94 -0.28 -6.55
CA ALA A 86 10.03 0.80 -6.15
C ALA A 86 10.25 1.34 -4.71
N ASN A 87 10.88 0.55 -3.84
CA ASN A 87 11.01 0.80 -2.39
C ASN A 87 11.90 2.00 -2.03
N GLN A 88 12.58 2.62 -3.00
CA GLN A 88 13.53 3.72 -2.74
C GLN A 88 12.97 5.10 -3.12
N CYS A 89 11.80 5.15 -3.77
CA CYS A 89 11.15 6.38 -4.16
C CYS A 89 9.86 6.58 -3.36
N VAL A 90 9.58 7.82 -2.93
CA VAL A 90 8.33 8.16 -2.24
C VAL A 90 7.23 8.43 -3.26
N GLY A 91 6.09 7.75 -3.11
CA GLY A 91 4.90 7.93 -3.95
C GLY A 91 4.47 6.65 -4.69
N LEU A 92 3.48 6.77 -5.56
CA LEU A 92 2.92 5.62 -6.29
C LEU A 92 3.85 5.19 -7.43
N TYR A 93 4.17 3.90 -7.51
CA TYR A 93 4.89 3.30 -8.65
C TYR A 93 3.95 2.80 -9.75
N LYS A 94 2.65 2.76 -9.46
CA LYS A 94 1.60 2.17 -10.28
C LYS A 94 0.32 3.00 -10.16
N GLN A 95 -0.38 3.22 -11.26
CA GLN A 95 -1.67 3.90 -11.28
C GLN A 95 -2.64 3.27 -12.27
N TYR A 96 -3.93 3.56 -12.09
CA TYR A 96 -5.02 2.92 -12.83
C TYR A 96 -5.99 3.97 -13.36
N LYS A 97 -6.68 3.65 -14.45
CA LYS A 97 -7.80 4.42 -14.97
C LYS A 97 -8.92 3.51 -15.44
N LEU A 98 -10.15 4.02 -15.41
CA LEU A 98 -11.28 3.38 -16.07
C LEU A 98 -11.17 3.53 -17.59
N CYS A 99 -11.60 2.51 -18.31
CA CYS A 99 -11.63 2.49 -19.77
C CYS A 99 -12.84 1.70 -20.28
N ASN A 100 -13.20 1.86 -21.56
CA ASN A 100 -14.27 1.10 -22.21
C ASN A 100 -15.61 1.10 -21.45
N ALA A 101 -16.07 2.30 -21.05
CA ALA A 101 -17.30 2.49 -20.27
C ALA A 101 -18.61 2.24 -21.05
N LYS A 102 -18.53 1.98 -22.36
CA LYS A 102 -19.69 1.60 -23.17
C LYS A 102 -20.35 0.35 -22.58
N PRO A 103 -21.69 0.28 -22.46
CA PRO A 103 -22.37 -0.93 -22.00
C PRO A 103 -21.97 -2.17 -22.81
N CYS A 104 -22.02 -3.33 -22.17
CA CYS A 104 -21.90 -4.59 -22.89
C CYS A 104 -23.23 -4.93 -23.59
N PRO A 105 -23.21 -5.77 -24.64
CA PRO A 105 -24.43 -6.29 -25.26
C PRO A 105 -25.36 -6.95 -24.23
N GLU A 106 -26.68 -6.93 -24.45
CA GLU A 106 -27.64 -7.51 -23.49
C GLU A 106 -27.42 -9.02 -23.27
N GLU A 107 -26.99 -9.74 -24.32
CA GLU A 107 -26.66 -11.16 -24.26
C GLU A 107 -25.28 -11.46 -23.64
N SER A 108 -24.60 -10.46 -23.09
CA SER A 108 -23.31 -10.69 -22.43
C SER A 108 -23.48 -11.36 -21.07
N THR A 109 -22.67 -12.38 -20.83
CA THR A 109 -22.56 -13.02 -19.53
C THR A 109 -21.92 -12.07 -18.51
N ASP A 110 -22.25 -12.27 -17.24
CA ASP A 110 -21.58 -11.54 -16.17
C ASP A 110 -20.06 -11.82 -16.19
N PHE A 111 -19.25 -10.77 -16.11
CA PHE A 111 -17.81 -10.87 -16.32
C PHE A 111 -17.10 -11.71 -15.26
N ARG A 112 -17.66 -11.81 -14.04
CA ARG A 112 -17.13 -12.70 -13.01
C ARG A 112 -17.52 -14.15 -13.30
N THR A 113 -18.69 -14.37 -13.87
CA THR A 113 -19.18 -15.70 -14.29
C THR A 113 -18.28 -16.30 -15.36
N GLU A 114 -17.92 -15.52 -16.38
CA GLU A 114 -16.95 -15.94 -17.42
C GLU A 114 -15.62 -16.41 -16.82
N GLN A 115 -15.14 -15.74 -15.77
CA GLN A 115 -13.90 -16.12 -15.09
C GLN A 115 -14.01 -17.44 -14.33
N CYS A 116 -15.17 -17.74 -13.74
CA CYS A 116 -15.43 -19.05 -13.14
C CYS A 116 -15.57 -20.13 -14.22
N GLU A 117 -16.31 -19.85 -15.29
CA GLU A 117 -16.58 -20.81 -16.37
C GLU A 117 -15.33 -21.22 -17.14
N LYS A 118 -14.27 -20.38 -17.13
CA LYS A 118 -12.94 -20.75 -17.64
C LYS A 118 -12.42 -22.07 -17.04
N TYR A 119 -12.81 -22.41 -15.82
CA TYR A 119 -12.40 -23.63 -15.12
C TYR A 119 -13.36 -24.81 -15.31
N ASN A 120 -14.43 -24.67 -16.09
CA ASN A 120 -15.38 -25.77 -16.34
C ASN A 120 -14.75 -26.95 -17.11
N HIS A 121 -13.64 -26.69 -17.81
CA HIS A 121 -12.89 -27.68 -18.58
C HIS A 121 -11.71 -28.29 -17.81
N GLU A 122 -11.52 -27.91 -16.54
CA GLU A 122 -10.45 -28.41 -15.68
C GLU A 122 -11.03 -29.24 -14.52
N PRO A 123 -10.53 -30.46 -14.26
CA PRO A 123 -11.03 -31.28 -13.17
C PRO A 123 -10.61 -30.71 -11.81
N PHE A 124 -11.54 -30.64 -10.87
CA PHE A 124 -11.28 -30.30 -9.48
C PHE A 124 -11.47 -31.54 -8.62
N MET A 125 -10.39 -31.97 -7.94
CA MET A 125 -10.39 -33.21 -7.14
C MET A 125 -10.89 -34.44 -7.92
N GLY A 126 -10.53 -34.52 -9.21
CA GLY A 126 -10.90 -35.65 -10.08
C GLY A 126 -12.30 -35.58 -10.70
N ASN A 127 -13.09 -34.54 -10.41
CA ASN A 127 -14.42 -34.36 -10.97
C ASN A 127 -14.53 -33.06 -11.79
N MET A 128 -15.38 -33.08 -12.81
CA MET A 128 -15.74 -31.90 -13.57
C MET A 128 -16.91 -31.20 -12.91
N TYR A 129 -16.85 -29.87 -12.82
CA TYR A 129 -17.93 -29.06 -12.27
C TYR A 129 -18.27 -27.92 -13.21
N GLN A 130 -19.54 -27.55 -13.22
CA GLN A 130 -19.96 -26.27 -13.77
C GLN A 130 -19.87 -25.24 -12.64
N TRP A 131 -18.96 -24.28 -12.80
CA TRP A 131 -18.72 -23.23 -11.82
C TRP A 131 -19.65 -22.04 -12.03
N GLU A 132 -20.11 -21.46 -10.93
CA GLU A 132 -20.84 -20.20 -10.90
C GLU A 132 -20.21 -19.26 -9.87
N THR A 133 -20.55 -17.97 -9.94
CA THR A 133 -19.93 -16.95 -9.09
C THR A 133 -20.31 -17.11 -7.63
N PHE A 134 -19.34 -16.91 -6.75
CA PHE A 134 -19.58 -16.77 -5.31
C PHE A 134 -18.80 -15.57 -4.78
N ILE A 135 -19.49 -14.56 -4.27
CA ILE A 135 -18.84 -13.36 -3.73
C ILE A 135 -18.77 -13.48 -2.21
N LYS A 136 -17.55 -13.64 -1.68
CA LYS A 136 -17.29 -13.60 -0.24
C LYS A 136 -17.25 -12.15 0.24
N SER A 137 -18.06 -11.79 1.24
CA SER A 137 -18.12 -10.42 1.78
C SER A 137 -16.77 -9.92 2.31
N SER A 138 -15.96 -10.81 2.90
CA SER A 138 -14.64 -10.45 3.44
C SER A 138 -13.55 -10.33 2.36
N ALA A 139 -13.76 -10.89 1.17
CA ALA A 139 -12.77 -10.95 0.12
C ALA A 139 -13.44 -10.93 -1.27
N PRO A 140 -14.16 -9.84 -1.61
CA PRO A 140 -15.01 -9.80 -2.80
C PRO A 140 -14.20 -9.76 -4.10
N CYS A 141 -12.88 -9.56 -4.05
CA CYS A 141 -12.01 -9.55 -5.23
C CYS A 141 -11.18 -10.83 -5.41
N GLU A 142 -11.39 -11.86 -4.58
CA GLU A 142 -10.90 -13.21 -4.85
C GLU A 142 -11.85 -13.95 -5.79
N LEU A 143 -11.34 -14.78 -6.70
CA LEU A 143 -12.19 -15.60 -7.55
C LEU A 143 -12.65 -16.85 -6.80
N ASN A 144 -13.71 -16.67 -6.00
CA ASN A 144 -14.44 -17.77 -5.39
C ASN A 144 -15.58 -18.21 -6.32
N CYS A 145 -15.68 -19.51 -6.57
CA CYS A 145 -16.68 -20.10 -7.45
C CYS A 145 -17.39 -21.27 -6.75
N ARG A 146 -18.71 -21.32 -6.84
CA ARG A 146 -19.55 -22.40 -6.32
C ARG A 146 -19.78 -23.43 -7.42
N ALA A 147 -19.79 -24.71 -7.09
CA ALA A 147 -20.18 -25.74 -8.06
C ALA A 147 -21.71 -25.75 -8.17
N LYS A 148 -22.26 -25.59 -9.38
CA LYS A 148 -23.71 -25.60 -9.64
C LYS A 148 -24.32 -26.89 -9.12
N GLY A 149 -25.42 -26.78 -8.37
CA GLY A 149 -26.08 -27.92 -7.72
C GLY A 149 -25.43 -28.40 -6.42
N HIS A 150 -24.30 -27.79 -6.00
CA HIS A 150 -23.61 -28.12 -4.76
C HIS A 150 -23.56 -26.92 -3.79
N ARG A 151 -23.28 -27.22 -2.51
CA ARG A 151 -23.23 -26.21 -1.43
C ARG A 151 -21.82 -25.69 -1.15
N PHE A 152 -20.79 -26.27 -1.76
CA PHE A 152 -19.42 -25.87 -1.54
C PHE A 152 -18.97 -24.86 -2.61
N TYR A 153 -18.05 -23.98 -2.21
CA TYR A 153 -17.34 -23.07 -3.10
C TYR A 153 -15.85 -23.20 -2.87
N VAL A 154 -15.05 -22.79 -3.85
CA VAL A 154 -13.59 -22.86 -3.81
C VAL A 154 -12.98 -21.60 -4.41
N LYS A 155 -11.78 -21.25 -3.95
CA LYS A 155 -10.98 -20.16 -4.51
C LYS A 155 -10.17 -20.70 -5.70
N LEU A 156 -10.60 -20.39 -6.93
CA LEU A 156 -9.94 -20.84 -8.17
C LEU A 156 -8.81 -19.91 -8.62
N ALA A 157 -8.82 -18.64 -8.17
CA ALA A 157 -7.71 -17.72 -8.37
C ALA A 157 -7.57 -16.71 -7.22
N GLU A 158 -6.35 -16.21 -7.02
CA GLU A 158 -6.02 -15.21 -6.01
C GLU A 158 -6.82 -13.91 -6.17
N LYS A 159 -7.02 -13.47 -7.41
CA LYS A 159 -7.79 -12.28 -7.73
C LYS A 159 -8.63 -12.46 -8.98
N VAL A 160 -9.80 -11.85 -9.00
CA VAL A 160 -10.55 -11.60 -10.23
C VAL A 160 -9.82 -10.60 -11.12
N VAL A 161 -10.14 -10.59 -12.41
CA VAL A 161 -9.60 -9.61 -13.37
C VAL A 161 -10.03 -8.19 -12.97
N ASP A 162 -9.13 -7.23 -13.11
CA ASP A 162 -9.43 -5.83 -12.77
C ASP A 162 -10.63 -5.32 -13.58
N GLY A 163 -11.51 -4.55 -12.95
CA GLY A 163 -12.79 -4.10 -13.53
C GLY A 163 -13.96 -5.05 -13.29
N THR A 164 -13.74 -6.22 -12.70
CA THR A 164 -14.84 -7.09 -12.21
C THR A 164 -15.58 -6.41 -11.08
N THR A 165 -16.91 -6.45 -11.08
CA THR A 165 -17.73 -5.88 -10.01
C THR A 165 -17.51 -6.62 -8.69
N CYS A 166 -17.48 -5.85 -7.60
CA CYS A 166 -17.32 -6.37 -6.24
C CYS A 166 -18.41 -5.90 -5.27
N GLY A 167 -19.32 -5.03 -5.73
CA GLY A 167 -20.49 -4.66 -4.95
C GLY A 167 -21.48 -5.81 -4.91
N ILE A 168 -21.91 -6.17 -3.70
CA ILE A 168 -22.89 -7.25 -3.49
C ILE A 168 -24.30 -6.82 -3.95
N VAL A 169 -24.56 -5.51 -3.98
CA VAL A 169 -25.89 -4.93 -4.25
C VAL A 169 -25.87 -3.97 -5.45
N SER A 170 -24.70 -3.46 -5.85
CA SER A 170 -24.60 -2.44 -6.88
C SER A 170 -23.28 -2.50 -7.65
N ASP A 171 -23.31 -2.08 -8.91
CA ASP A 171 -22.11 -1.99 -9.78
C ASP A 171 -21.24 -0.75 -9.49
N SER A 172 -21.45 -0.12 -8.33
CA SER A 172 -20.74 1.09 -7.90
C SER A 172 -19.30 0.81 -7.46
N ALA A 173 -18.88 -0.44 -7.36
CA ALA A 173 -17.53 -0.83 -6.95
C ALA A 173 -16.97 -1.96 -7.82
N ILE A 174 -15.68 -1.86 -8.11
CA ILE A 174 -14.93 -2.80 -8.96
C ILE A 174 -13.62 -3.22 -8.28
N CYS A 175 -13.12 -4.38 -8.67
CA CYS A 175 -11.81 -4.87 -8.25
C CYS A 175 -10.70 -4.19 -9.03
N VAL A 176 -9.69 -3.71 -8.30
CA VAL A 176 -8.45 -3.16 -8.87
C VAL A 176 -7.28 -3.63 -8.01
N ASP A 177 -6.46 -4.51 -8.57
CA ASP A 177 -5.33 -5.16 -7.95
C ASP A 177 -5.69 -5.86 -6.64
N GLY A 178 -6.74 -6.69 -6.69
CA GLY A 178 -7.22 -7.48 -5.55
C GLY A 178 -8.02 -6.69 -4.51
N MET A 179 -8.21 -5.38 -4.67
CA MET A 179 -8.97 -4.55 -3.74
C MET A 179 -10.27 -4.04 -4.35
N CYS A 180 -11.36 -4.07 -3.58
CA CYS A 180 -12.64 -3.52 -4.00
C CYS A 180 -12.65 -2.00 -3.83
N LYS A 181 -12.79 -1.27 -4.93
CA LYS A 181 -12.73 0.20 -4.99
C LYS A 181 -14.02 0.74 -5.60
N VAL A 182 -14.55 1.81 -5.02
CA VAL A 182 -15.72 2.53 -5.55
C VAL A 182 -15.34 3.18 -6.89
N ARG A 183 -16.22 3.11 -7.88
CA ARG A 183 -16.01 3.78 -9.17
C ARG A 183 -16.24 5.29 -9.00
N LEU A 184 -15.29 6.08 -9.50
CA LEU A 184 -15.32 7.55 -9.38
C LEU A 184 -16.42 8.20 -10.24
N ASP A 185 -16.88 7.55 -11.31
CA ASP A 185 -18.01 7.99 -12.12
C ASP A 185 -19.33 7.96 -11.32
N THR A 186 -19.50 6.96 -10.45
CA THR A 186 -20.68 6.84 -9.58
C THR A 186 -20.69 7.91 -8.48
N LEU A 187 -19.52 8.35 -8.02
CA LEU A 187 -19.40 9.45 -7.06
C LEU A 187 -19.81 10.80 -7.68
N LYS A 188 -19.41 11.07 -8.92
CA LYS A 188 -19.85 12.27 -9.66
C LYS A 188 -21.35 12.25 -9.93
N ALA A 189 -21.94 11.08 -10.21
CA ALA A 189 -23.39 10.92 -10.34
C ALA A 189 -24.14 11.22 -9.02
N CYS A 190 -23.58 10.80 -7.87
CA CYS A 190 -24.14 11.14 -6.55
C CYS A 190 -24.10 12.64 -6.25
N GLU A 191 -23.02 13.34 -6.60
CA GLU A 191 -22.93 14.80 -6.47
C GLU A 191 -23.96 15.53 -7.34
N PHE A 192 -24.15 15.06 -8.58
CA PHE A 192 -25.16 15.61 -9.48
C PHE A 192 -26.59 15.36 -8.96
N HIS A 193 -26.87 14.18 -8.40
CA HIS A 193 -28.18 13.87 -7.82
C HIS A 193 -28.47 14.66 -6.54
N LYS A 194 -27.46 14.92 -5.69
CA LYS A 194 -27.58 15.83 -4.53
C LYS A 194 -27.94 17.26 -4.95
N ARG A 195 -27.32 17.79 -6.00
CA ARG A 195 -27.65 19.13 -6.53
C ARG A 195 -29.08 19.20 -7.06
N LYS A 196 -29.58 18.14 -7.70
CA LYS A 196 -30.95 18.07 -8.22
C LYS A 196 -32.02 17.97 -7.11
N LEU A 197 -31.67 17.38 -5.97
CA LEU A 197 -32.52 17.33 -4.77
C LEU A 197 -32.58 18.66 -4.00
N HIS A 198 -31.57 19.53 -4.15
CA HIS A 198 -31.59 20.89 -3.56
C HIS A 198 -32.18 21.97 -4.48
N LEU A 199 -32.50 21.63 -5.73
CA LEU A 199 -33.18 22.53 -6.70
C LEU A 199 -34.67 22.19 -6.90
N ARG A 200 -35.21 21.27 -6.09
CA ARG A 200 -36.65 21.00 -5.97
C ARG A 200 -37.13 21.46 -4.59
N ASN A 201 -37.13 22.77 -4.39
CA ASN A 201 -37.91 23.50 -3.38
C ASN A 201 -38.12 24.92 -3.92
#